data_AF-A0A931AF24-F1
#
_entry.id   AF-A0A931AF24-F1
#
_cell.length_a   1.000
_cell.length_b   1.000
_cell.length_c   1.000
_cell.angle_alpha   90.00
_cell.angle_beta   90.00
_cell.angle_gamma   90.00
#
_symmetry.space_group_name_H-M   'P 1'
#
loop_
_entity.id
_entity.type
_entity.pdbx_description
1 polymer ?
#
loop_
_entity_poly.entity_id
_entity_poly.type
_entity_poly.pdbx_seq_one_letter_code
_entity_poly.pdbx_strand_id
1 'polypeptide(L)'
;MTGKPGERVSAARHERRPSHRPGHAQPRGCRGCAPPVFTHGDLQVTHVFVDGDEITGVIDWSEAAQGDALFDLATLTLGHEERLGDVVAGYGTDVDLDVIRAWRSLRSLLAVRWLVEHGFDPSSPGCEVDVLRSRM
;
A
#
# COMPACT_ATOMS: atom_id res chain seq x y z
N MET A 1 5.78 -38.09 -69.62
CA MET A 1 5.06 -37.02 -68.88
C MET A 1 3.73 -37.64 -68.49
N THR A 2 3.32 -37.91 -67.25
CA THR A 2 3.64 -37.46 -65.88
C THR A 2 3.06 -38.54 -64.93
N GLY A 3 3.69 -38.79 -63.79
CA GLY A 3 3.29 -39.86 -62.86
C GLY A 3 2.42 -39.41 -61.67
N LYS A 4 1.72 -40.42 -61.09
CA LYS A 4 1.23 -40.59 -59.70
C LYS A 4 0.08 -39.66 -59.20
N PRO A 5 -0.52 -39.90 -58.01
CA PRO A 5 -0.96 -41.12 -57.29
C PRO A 5 -2.39 -40.94 -56.70
N GLY A 6 -3.01 -41.92 -56.01
CA GLY A 6 -2.84 -42.07 -54.55
C GLY A 6 -4.15 -41.78 -53.78
N GLU A 7 -4.60 -42.82 -53.07
CA GLU A 7 -5.73 -42.95 -52.15
C GLU A 7 -5.80 -41.86 -51.05
N ARG A 8 -7.01 -41.46 -50.63
CA ARG A 8 -7.22 -40.68 -49.40
C ARG A 8 -8.42 -41.22 -48.60
N VAL A 9 -8.10 -41.93 -47.54
CA VAL A 9 -8.97 -42.24 -46.41
C VAL A 9 -9.28 -40.94 -45.66
N SER A 10 -10.57 -40.67 -45.43
CA SER A 10 -11.05 -39.51 -44.69
C SER A 10 -10.83 -39.71 -43.19
N ALA A 11 -9.89 -38.95 -42.60
CA ALA A 11 -9.71 -38.87 -41.16
C ALA A 11 -10.66 -37.81 -40.60
N ALA A 12 -11.62 -38.23 -39.79
CA ALA A 12 -12.48 -37.35 -39.01
C ALA A 12 -11.63 -36.49 -38.06
N ARG A 13 -11.69 -35.16 -38.22
CA ARG A 13 -11.05 -34.20 -37.32
C ARG A 13 -11.73 -34.26 -35.96
N HIS A 14 -10.94 -34.61 -34.94
CA HIS A 14 -11.32 -34.47 -33.55
C HIS A 14 -11.26 -32.98 -33.17
N GLU A 15 -12.42 -32.32 -33.13
CA GLU A 15 -12.52 -30.95 -32.62
C GLU A 15 -12.26 -30.96 -31.10
N ARG A 16 -11.15 -30.34 -30.69
CA ARG A 16 -10.85 -30.13 -29.27
C ARG A 16 -11.79 -29.05 -28.73
N ARG A 17 -12.59 -29.39 -27.73
CA ARG A 17 -13.32 -28.41 -26.91
C ARG A 17 -12.34 -27.39 -26.31
N PRO A 18 -12.62 -26.08 -26.37
CA PRO A 18 -11.80 -25.10 -25.67
C PRO A 18 -11.95 -25.32 -24.15
N SER A 19 -10.81 -25.39 -23.46
CA SER A 19 -10.76 -25.47 -22.00
C SER A 19 -11.21 -24.14 -21.40
N HIS A 20 -12.40 -24.15 -20.80
CA HIS A 20 -12.86 -23.02 -19.99
C HIS A 20 -12.03 -22.99 -18.71
N ARG A 21 -10.98 -22.16 -18.68
CA ARG A 21 -10.34 -21.81 -17.41
C ARG A 21 -11.35 -20.99 -16.61
N PRO A 22 -11.72 -21.37 -15.37
CA PRO A 22 -12.51 -20.48 -14.54
C PRO A 22 -11.71 -19.20 -14.34
N GLY A 23 -12.27 -18.07 -14.77
CA GLY A 23 -11.69 -16.76 -14.52
C GLY A 23 -11.48 -16.59 -13.03
N HIS A 24 -10.33 -16.05 -12.65
CA HIS A 24 -10.03 -15.67 -11.28
C HIS A 24 -11.19 -14.80 -10.77
N ALA A 25 -11.97 -15.32 -9.82
CA ALA A 25 -13.00 -14.55 -9.18
C ALA A 25 -12.33 -13.36 -8.50
N GLN A 26 -12.65 -12.14 -8.94
CA GLN A 26 -12.22 -10.92 -8.28
C GLN A 26 -12.65 -11.03 -6.81
N PRO A 27 -11.73 -10.92 -5.83
CA PRO A 27 -12.13 -10.90 -4.43
C PRO A 27 -13.13 -9.78 -4.24
N ARG A 28 -14.26 -10.09 -3.60
CA ARG A 28 -15.31 -9.11 -3.29
C ARG A 28 -14.72 -8.12 -2.27
N GLY A 29 -14.08 -7.07 -2.75
CA GLY A 29 -13.63 -5.97 -1.91
C GLY A 29 -14.81 -5.37 -1.15
N CYS A 30 -14.58 -5.00 0.10
CA CYS A 30 -15.52 -4.20 0.88
C CYS A 30 -15.87 -2.96 0.06
N ARG A 31 -17.15 -2.79 -0.31
CA ARG A 31 -17.60 -1.62 -1.05
C ARG A 31 -17.36 -0.39 -0.17
N GLY A 32 -16.36 0.41 -0.51
CA GLY A 32 -15.96 1.62 0.22
C GLY A 32 -14.49 1.67 0.66
N CYS A 33 -13.78 0.54 0.70
CA CYS A 33 -12.34 0.54 0.98
C CYS A 33 -11.56 0.60 -0.33
N ALA A 34 -10.56 1.47 -0.42
CA ALA A 34 -9.64 1.50 -1.55
C ALA A 34 -9.01 0.10 -1.76
N PRO A 35 -8.76 -0.32 -3.01
CA PRO A 35 -8.06 -1.57 -3.25
C PRO A 35 -6.68 -1.49 -2.60
N PRO A 36 -6.26 -2.54 -1.88
CA PRO A 36 -5.00 -2.50 -1.15
C PRO A 36 -3.83 -2.51 -2.14
N VAL A 37 -2.78 -1.76 -1.81
CA VAL A 37 -1.56 -1.58 -2.63
C VAL A 37 -0.33 -2.06 -1.88
N PHE A 38 0.83 -2.13 -2.54
CA PHE A 38 2.09 -2.35 -1.84
C PHE A 38 2.48 -1.05 -1.11
N THR A 39 2.56 -1.12 0.21
CA THR A 39 2.90 -0.01 1.12
C THR A 39 4.22 -0.28 1.81
N HIS A 40 4.91 0.78 2.22
CA HIS A 40 6.12 0.70 3.03
C HIS A 40 5.82 0.16 4.42
N GLY A 41 4.68 0.53 5.02
CA GLY A 41 4.25 0.03 6.32
C GLY A 41 4.93 0.68 7.52
N ASP A 42 5.94 1.53 7.30
CA ASP A 42 6.57 2.38 8.32
C ASP A 42 7.29 3.58 7.68
N LEU A 43 6.62 4.29 6.77
CA LEU A 43 7.23 5.40 6.04
C LEU A 43 7.41 6.64 6.93
N GLN A 44 8.37 6.61 7.84
CA GLN A 44 8.74 7.74 8.70
C GLN A 44 9.77 8.63 7.99
N VAL A 45 9.83 9.92 8.36
CA VAL A 45 10.84 10.85 7.81
C VAL A 45 12.28 10.38 8.08
N THR A 46 12.51 9.63 9.15
CA THR A 46 13.80 9.02 9.50
C THR A 46 14.24 7.92 8.54
N HIS A 47 13.33 7.42 7.69
CA HIS A 47 13.60 6.38 6.69
C HIS A 47 13.83 6.94 5.29
N VAL A 48 13.89 8.26 5.14
CA VAL A 48 14.12 8.95 3.86
C VAL A 48 15.46 9.69 3.90
N PHE A 49 16.38 9.35 3.00
CA PHE A 49 17.63 10.07 2.80
C PHE A 49 17.47 11.18 1.79
N VAL A 50 18.17 12.29 2.04
CA VAL A 50 18.19 13.47 1.17
C VAL A 50 19.63 13.96 0.94
N ASP A 51 19.87 14.56 -0.22
CA ASP A 51 21.03 15.41 -0.51
C ASP A 51 20.52 16.76 -1.03
N GLY A 52 20.62 17.79 -0.21
CA GLY A 52 19.95 19.07 -0.45
C GLY A 52 18.44 18.88 -0.57
N ASP A 53 17.89 19.26 -1.73
CA ASP A 53 16.46 19.15 -2.04
C ASP A 53 16.09 17.84 -2.76
N GLU A 54 17.05 16.92 -2.96
CA GLU A 54 16.84 15.66 -3.66
C GLU A 54 16.68 14.48 -2.69
N ILE A 55 15.67 13.64 -2.90
CA ILE A 55 15.52 12.36 -2.19
C ILE A 55 16.48 11.35 -2.83
N THR A 56 17.40 10.79 -2.03
CA THR A 56 18.43 9.86 -2.51
C THR A 56 18.15 8.41 -2.12
N GLY A 57 17.22 8.16 -1.19
CA GLY A 57 16.86 6.80 -0.83
C GLY A 57 15.69 6.72 0.15
N VAL A 58 15.02 5.56 0.12
CA VAL A 58 14.03 5.14 1.12
C VAL A 58 14.47 3.77 1.63
N ILE A 59 14.59 3.63 2.94
CA ILE A 59 15.13 2.43 3.61
C ILE A 59 14.12 1.83 4.59
N ASP A 60 14.49 0.72 5.22
CA ASP A 60 13.70 0.06 6.27
C ASP A 60 12.36 -0.56 5.78
N TRP A 61 12.47 -1.41 4.76
CA TRP A 61 11.32 -2.04 4.10
C TRP A 61 10.82 -3.33 4.79
N SER A 62 11.20 -3.62 6.05
CA SER A 62 10.81 -4.89 6.68
C SER A 62 9.31 -5.02 6.93
N GLU A 63 8.62 -3.89 7.14
CA GLU A 63 7.17 -3.81 7.36
C GLU A 63 6.37 -3.71 6.04
N ALA A 64 7.05 -3.75 4.89
CA ALA A 64 6.41 -3.56 3.60
C ALA A 64 5.45 -4.70 3.28
N ALA A 65 4.21 -4.36 2.98
CA ALA A 65 3.12 -5.31 2.83
C ALA A 65 1.99 -4.77 1.96
N GLN A 66 0.95 -5.56 1.79
CA GLN A 66 -0.28 -5.10 1.14
C GLN A 66 -1.13 -4.29 2.15
N GLY A 67 -1.43 -3.03 1.85
CA GLY A 67 -2.08 -2.11 2.78
C GLY A 67 -2.82 -0.96 2.12
N ASP A 68 -3.29 -0.02 2.94
CA ASP A 68 -3.86 1.25 2.50
C ASP A 68 -2.74 2.27 2.26
N ALA A 69 -2.66 2.84 1.06
CA ALA A 69 -1.66 3.85 0.72
C ALA A 69 -1.69 5.07 1.65
N LEU A 70 -2.87 5.41 2.17
CA LEU A 70 -3.03 6.56 3.07
C LEU A 70 -2.37 6.33 4.44
N PHE A 71 -2.05 5.08 4.80
CA PHE A 71 -1.27 4.78 6.00
C PHE A 71 0.17 5.31 5.91
N ASP A 72 0.82 5.15 4.75
CA ASP A 72 2.19 5.68 4.54
C ASP A 72 2.18 7.22 4.56
N LEU A 73 1.19 7.86 3.96
CA LEU A 73 1.04 9.32 4.00
C LEU A 73 0.79 9.83 5.43
N ALA A 74 -0.06 9.12 6.19
CA ALA A 74 -0.33 9.44 7.59
C ALA A 74 0.93 9.34 8.46
N THR A 75 1.73 8.30 8.25
CA THR A 75 2.99 8.05 8.97
C THR A 75 4.07 9.08 8.61
N LEU A 76 4.26 9.37 7.33
CA LEU A 76 5.26 10.32 6.85
C LEU A 76 5.05 11.73 7.41
N THR A 77 3.79 12.11 7.59
CA THR A 77 3.40 13.47 7.99
C THR A 77 3.02 13.58 9.46
N LEU A 78 3.19 12.53 10.27
CA LEU A 78 2.73 12.49 11.66
C LEU A 78 3.33 13.60 12.53
N GLY A 79 4.64 13.83 12.40
CA GLY A 79 5.36 14.89 13.11
C GLY A 79 5.34 16.26 12.44
N HIS A 80 4.73 16.36 11.24
CA HIS A 80 4.76 17.54 10.37
C HIS A 80 3.41 17.73 9.68
N GLU A 81 2.35 17.86 10.47
CA GLU A 81 0.98 17.92 9.95
C GLU A 81 0.77 19.11 9.00
N GLU A 82 1.47 20.21 9.24
CA GLU A 82 1.48 21.41 8.42
C GLU A 82 1.98 21.16 6.98
N ARG A 83 2.73 20.07 6.76
CA ARG A 83 3.24 19.65 5.45
C ARG A 83 2.34 18.68 4.71
N LEU A 84 1.24 18.22 5.31
CA LEU A 84 0.34 17.28 4.66
C LEU A 84 -0.21 17.84 3.34
N GLY A 85 -0.52 19.13 3.27
CA GLY A 85 -0.99 19.77 2.04
C GLY A 85 0.03 19.70 0.90
N ASP A 86 1.30 19.98 1.20
CA ASP A 86 2.41 19.93 0.23
C ASP A 86 2.61 18.49 -0.28
N VAL A 87 2.59 17.50 0.63
CA VAL A 87 2.73 16.08 0.28
C VAL A 87 1.58 15.60 -0.59
N VAL A 88 0.33 15.93 -0.24
CA VAL A 88 -0.86 15.53 -1.02
C VAL A 88 -0.85 16.16 -2.40
N ALA A 89 -0.47 17.44 -2.51
CA ALA A 89 -0.31 18.10 -3.79
C ALA A 89 0.73 17.40 -4.69
N GLY A 90 1.85 16.96 -4.11
CA GLY A 90 2.88 16.17 -4.81
C GLY A 90 2.46 14.74 -5.12
N TYR A 91 1.63 14.12 -4.29
CA TYR A 91 1.11 12.75 -4.46
C TYR A 91 0.21 12.63 -5.71
N GLY A 92 -0.43 13.72 -6.12
CA GLY A 92 -1.03 13.86 -7.45
C GLY A 92 -2.40 13.20 -7.64
N THR A 93 -3.05 12.76 -6.55
CA THR A 93 -4.42 12.25 -6.56
C THR A 93 -5.19 12.78 -5.37
N ASP A 94 -6.52 12.84 -5.49
CA ASP A 94 -7.40 13.10 -4.36
C ASP A 94 -7.20 12.01 -3.30
N VAL A 95 -7.11 12.44 -2.04
CA VAL A 95 -6.99 11.57 -0.87
C VAL A 95 -8.06 11.92 0.15
N ASP A 96 -8.50 10.91 0.90
CA ASP A 96 -9.43 11.13 2.00
C ASP A 96 -8.66 11.56 3.26
N LEU A 97 -8.77 12.85 3.61
CA LEU A 97 -8.09 13.40 4.78
C LEU A 97 -8.63 12.85 6.10
N ASP A 98 -9.88 12.42 6.16
CA ASP A 98 -10.43 11.81 7.37
C ASP A 98 -9.87 10.40 7.58
N VAL A 99 -9.60 9.67 6.50
CA VAL A 99 -8.87 8.38 6.57
C VAL A 99 -7.42 8.60 7.03
N ILE A 100 -6.72 9.60 6.50
CA ILE A 100 -5.37 9.96 6.99
C ILE A 100 -5.40 10.26 8.49
N ARG A 101 -6.40 11.03 8.96
CA ARG A 101 -6.57 11.33 10.39
C ARG A 101 -6.83 10.06 11.21
N ALA A 102 -7.68 9.16 10.73
CA ALA A 102 -7.95 7.90 11.40
C ALA A 102 -6.69 7.02 11.51
N TRP A 103 -5.87 6.96 10.45
CA TRP A 103 -4.61 6.22 10.45
C TRP A 103 -3.58 6.77 11.44
N ARG A 104 -3.48 8.11 11.58
CA ARG A 104 -2.63 8.71 12.62
C ARG A 104 -3.03 8.24 14.02
N SER A 105 -4.32 8.29 14.34
CA SER A 105 -4.83 7.81 15.64
C SER A 105 -4.52 6.33 15.86
N LEU A 106 -4.75 5.47 14.86
CA LEU A 106 -4.49 4.04 14.97
C LEU A 106 -2.99 3.76 15.13
N ARG A 107 -2.12 4.38 14.32
CA ARG A 107 -0.67 4.27 14.48
C ARG A 107 -0.27 4.65 15.91
N SER A 108 -0.75 5.78 16.42
CA SER A 108 -0.31 6.27 17.73
C SER A 108 -0.77 5.34 18.84
N LEU A 109 -1.98 4.79 18.75
CA LEU A 109 -2.45 3.78 19.71
C LEU A 109 -1.60 2.49 19.68
N LEU A 110 -1.18 2.03 18.50
CA LEU A 110 -0.30 0.87 18.36
C LEU A 110 1.10 1.15 18.93
N ALA A 111 1.65 2.32 18.63
CA ALA A 111 2.96 2.75 19.11
C ALA A 111 2.98 2.96 20.64
N VAL A 112 1.91 3.49 21.25
CA VAL A 112 1.78 3.60 22.71
C VAL A 112 1.98 2.25 23.39
N ARG A 113 1.34 1.19 22.86
CA ARG A 113 1.50 -0.16 23.41
C ARG A 113 2.97 -0.59 23.37
N TRP A 114 3.62 -0.44 22.22
CA TRP A 114 5.03 -0.81 22.05
C TRP A 114 5.94 -0.03 23.01
N LEU A 115 5.75 1.29 23.13
CA LEU A 115 6.54 2.15 24.02
C LEU A 115 6.44 1.67 25.48
N VAL A 116 5.23 1.38 25.96
CA VAL A 116 5.00 0.85 27.32
C VAL A 116 5.66 -0.51 27.50
N GLU A 117 5.52 -1.41 26.54
CA GLU A 117 6.12 -2.76 26.59
C GLU A 117 7.66 -2.72 26.62
N HIS A 118 8.28 -1.63 26.15
CA HIS A 118 9.74 -1.46 26.10
C HIS A 118 10.28 -0.42 27.11
N GLY A 119 9.44 0.04 28.05
CA GLY A 119 9.87 0.90 29.16
C GLY A 119 10.04 2.38 28.81
N PHE A 120 9.47 2.84 27.70
CA PHE A 120 9.42 4.25 27.32
C PHE A 120 8.12 4.89 27.81
N ASP A 121 8.16 6.18 28.19
CA ASP A 121 6.96 6.94 28.55
C ASP A 121 6.28 7.51 27.29
N PRO A 122 5.11 6.99 26.88
CA PRO A 122 4.39 7.48 25.70
C PRO A 122 3.82 8.89 25.86
N SER A 123 3.84 9.45 27.07
CA SER A 123 3.39 10.81 27.39
C SER A 123 4.54 11.82 27.42
N SER A 124 5.77 11.41 27.09
CA SER A 124 6.89 12.34 26.95
C SER A 124 6.58 13.40 25.89
N PRO A 125 7.09 14.64 26.02
CA PRO A 125 6.83 15.69 25.04
C PRO A 125 7.16 15.26 23.61
N GLY A 126 6.18 15.38 22.71
CA GLY A 126 6.30 14.98 21.31
C GLY A 126 6.07 13.49 21.03
N CYS A 127 5.75 12.69 22.05
CA CYS A 127 5.40 11.28 21.85
C CYS A 127 3.91 11.09 21.48
N GLU A 128 3.54 9.83 21.26
CA GLU A 128 2.28 9.40 20.67
C GLU A 128 1.02 9.92 21.40
N VAL A 129 1.09 10.15 22.72
CA VAL A 129 -0.03 10.73 23.47
C VAL A 129 -0.28 12.20 23.10
N ASP A 130 0.77 12.97 22.79
CA ASP A 130 0.60 14.36 22.35
C ASP A 130 -0.07 14.41 20.98
N VAL A 131 0.28 13.49 20.07
CA VAL A 131 -0.40 13.32 18.78
C VAL A 131 -1.89 13.05 18.99
N LEU A 132 -2.24 12.12 19.86
CA LEU A 132 -3.64 11.79 20.17
C LEU A 132 -4.40 12.96 20.83
N ARG A 133 -3.72 13.77 21.65
CA ARG A 133 -4.32 14.90 22.38
C ARG A 133 -4.41 16.18 21.56
N SER A 134 -3.58 16.35 20.53
CA SER A 134 -3.56 17.54 19.66
C SER A 134 -4.90 17.86 18.98
N ARG A 135 -5.92 16.99 19.15
CA ARG A 135 -7.22 17.03 18.51
C ARG A 135 -8.41 16.75 19.45
N MET A 136 -8.20 16.78 20.77
CA MET A 136 -9.29 16.95 21.76
C MET A 136 -9.51 18.43 22.04
#